data_AF-A0AA88EEF2-F1
#
_entry.id   AF-A0AA88EEF2-F1
#
_cell.length_a   1.000
_cell.length_b   1.000
_cell.length_c   1.000
_cell.angle_alpha   90.00
_cell.angle_beta   90.00
_cell.angle_gamma   90.00
#
_symmetry.space_group_name_H-M   'P 1'
#
loop_
_entity.id
_entity.type
_entity.pdbx_description
1 polymer ?
#
loop_
_entity_poly.entity_id
_entity_poly.type
_entity_poly.pdbx_seq_one_letter_code
_entity_poly.pdbx_strand_id
1 'polypeptide(L)'
;MIPLHRRDSPKFCVLDLLAINSCLFARVLVENPQLFTWSLLLKAFLGLIAVLLLNAYYCGHNGIYDADIDRVNKPDLPISSGDLSLKQAWFLVIFAVLSGLLILRLMNADLIT
;
A
#
# COMPACT_ATOMS: atom_id res chain seq x y z
N MET A 1 -14.28 -20.53 -2.82
CA MET A 1 -13.23 -20.55 -1.78
C MET A 1 -11.90 -20.29 -2.49
N ILE A 2 -11.29 -19.12 -2.30
CA ILE A 2 -9.98 -18.80 -2.90
C ILE A 2 -8.91 -19.57 -2.11
N PRO A 3 -7.95 -20.27 -2.76
CA PRO A 3 -6.89 -20.98 -2.05
C PRO A 3 -6.10 -20.03 -1.14
N LEU A 4 -5.75 -20.45 0.07
CA LEU A 4 -5.01 -19.63 1.06
C LEU A 4 -3.74 -19.02 0.46
N HIS A 5 -2.99 -19.80 -0.32
CA HIS A 5 -1.81 -19.33 -1.06
C HIS A 5 -2.11 -18.09 -1.93
N ARG A 6 -3.24 -18.08 -2.64
CA ARG A 6 -3.61 -16.99 -3.56
C ARG A 6 -4.08 -15.74 -2.80
N ARG A 7 -4.61 -15.89 -1.58
CA ARG A 7 -5.10 -14.80 -0.72
C ARG A 7 -3.96 -13.94 -0.15
N ASP A 8 -2.81 -14.55 0.12
CA ASP A 8 -1.64 -13.84 0.64
C ASP A 8 -0.84 -13.12 -0.44
N SER A 9 -1.25 -13.23 -1.71
CA SER A 9 -0.53 -12.55 -2.77
C SER A 9 -0.67 -11.03 -2.62
N PRO A 10 0.37 -10.25 -3.00
CA PRO A 10 0.35 -8.78 -2.90
C PRO A 10 -0.87 -8.16 -3.57
N LYS A 11 -1.37 -8.79 -4.64
CA LYS A 11 -2.53 -8.33 -5.41
C LYS A 11 -3.82 -8.30 -4.58
N PHE A 12 -4.07 -9.33 -3.77
CA PHE A 12 -5.28 -9.38 -2.93
C PHE A 12 -5.17 -8.40 -1.75
N CYS A 13 -4.00 -8.29 -1.13
CA CYS A 13 -3.77 -7.32 -0.05
C CYS A 13 -3.98 -5.87 -0.51
N VAL A 14 -3.46 -5.50 -1.68
CA VAL A 14 -3.62 -4.15 -2.27
C VAL A 14 -5.08 -3.87 -2.61
N LEU A 15 -5.79 -4.84 -3.20
CA LEU A 15 -7.20 -4.68 -3.60
C LEU A 15 -8.11 -4.52 -2.38
N ASP A 16 -7.94 -5.35 -1.36
CA ASP A 16 -8.73 -5.30 -0.13
C ASP A 16 -8.53 -3.95 0.59
N LEU A 17 -7.29 -3.46 0.66
CA LEU A 17 -6.99 -2.16 1.26
C LEU A 17 -7.54 -1.00 0.44
N LEU A 18 -7.41 -1.02 -0.88
CA LEU A 18 -8.00 0.01 -1.74
C LEU A 18 -9.51 0.10 -1.56
N ALA A 19 -10.18 -1.06 -1.47
CA ALA A 19 -11.62 -1.12 -1.22
C ALA A 19 -11.97 -0.50 0.15
N ILE A 20 -11.28 -0.90 1.21
CA ILE A 20 -11.54 -0.39 2.58
C ILE A 20 -11.32 1.13 2.65
N ASN A 21 -10.22 1.64 2.10
CA ASN A 21 -9.90 3.07 2.12
C ASN A 21 -10.90 3.89 1.28
N SER A 22 -11.29 3.38 0.12
CA SER A 22 -12.30 4.03 -0.72
C SER A 22 -13.66 4.04 -0.05
N CYS A 23 -14.06 2.94 0.61
CA CYS A 23 -15.30 2.87 1.38
C CYS A 23 -15.30 3.84 2.56
N LEU A 24 -14.19 3.95 3.31
CA LEU A 24 -14.07 4.89 4.41
C LEU A 24 -14.18 6.34 3.90
N PHE A 25 -13.50 6.65 2.81
CA PHE A 25 -13.57 7.97 2.19
C PHE A 25 -14.99 8.31 1.70
N ALA A 26 -15.64 7.37 1.01
CA ALA A 26 -17.01 7.54 0.55
C ALA A 26 -17.99 7.75 1.73
N ARG A 27 -17.80 7.00 2.82
CA ARG A 27 -18.60 7.15 4.03
C ARG A 27 -18.46 8.54 4.64
N VAL A 28 -17.23 9.05 4.80
CA VAL A 28 -16.97 10.39 5.35
C VAL A 28 -17.62 11.46 4.48
N LEU A 29 -17.57 11.32 3.16
CA LEU A 29 -18.22 12.24 2.22
C LEU A 29 -19.76 12.23 2.34
N VAL A 30 -20.37 11.06 2.47
CA VAL A 30 -21.83 10.93 2.63
C VAL A 30 -22.29 11.47 3.99
N GLU A 31 -21.54 11.22 5.06
CA GLU A 31 -21.85 11.73 6.40
C GLU A 31 -21.63 13.25 6.53
N ASN A 32 -20.79 13.84 5.68
CA ASN A 32 -20.41 15.25 5.76
C ASN A 32 -20.39 15.94 4.38
N PRO A 33 -21.54 16.10 3.71
CA PRO A 33 -21.61 16.73 2.39
C PRO A 33 -21.08 18.17 2.37
N GLN A 34 -21.15 18.89 3.49
CA GLN A 34 -20.58 20.23 3.67
C GLN A 34 -19.06 20.28 3.52
N LEU A 35 -18.36 19.16 3.65
CA LEU A 35 -16.91 19.06 3.51
C LEU A 35 -16.47 18.92 2.05
N PHE A 36 -17.41 18.90 1.08
CA PHE A 36 -17.11 18.79 -0.34
C PHE A 36 -16.44 20.06 -0.87
N THR A 37 -15.13 20.15 -0.62
CA THR A 37 -14.26 21.24 -1.07
C THR A 37 -13.12 20.65 -1.89
N TRP A 38 -12.76 21.31 -3.00
CA TRP A 38 -11.64 20.89 -3.86
C TRP A 38 -10.32 20.68 -3.10
N SER A 39 -10.04 21.52 -2.09
CA SER A 39 -8.87 21.35 -1.22
C SER A 39 -8.88 20.03 -0.45
N LEU A 40 -10.05 19.62 0.07
CA LEU A 40 -10.18 18.36 0.80
C LEU A 40 -10.06 17.16 -0.14
N LEU A 41 -10.65 17.23 -1.34
CA LEU A 41 -10.53 16.17 -2.34
C LEU A 41 -9.07 15.93 -2.74
N LEU A 42 -8.30 17.00 -2.96
CA LEU A 42 -6.87 16.89 -3.26
C LEU A 42 -6.08 16.29 -2.09
N LYS A 43 -6.35 16.71 -0.86
CA LYS A 43 -5.71 16.13 0.34
C LYS A 43 -6.06 14.65 0.49
N ALA A 44 -7.31 14.27 0.31
CA ALA A 44 -7.74 12.88 0.41
C ALA A 44 -7.12 12.00 -0.67
N PHE A 45 -7.03 12.51 -1.90
CA PHE A 45 -6.36 11.81 -2.99
C PHE A 45 -4.87 11.57 -2.70
N LEU A 46 -4.16 12.59 -2.22
CA LEU A 46 -2.76 12.45 -1.79
C LEU A 46 -2.63 11.47 -0.60
N GLY A 47 -3.57 11.51 0.35
CA GLY A 47 -3.64 10.56 1.45
C GLY A 47 -3.81 9.11 0.97
N LEU A 48 -4.66 8.88 -0.05
CA LEU A 48 -4.83 7.56 -0.65
C LEU A 48 -3.54 7.06 -1.30
N ILE A 49 -2.79 7.94 -1.98
CA ILE A 49 -1.46 7.61 -2.53
C ILE A 49 -0.49 7.23 -1.40
N ALA A 50 -0.47 7.99 -0.30
CA ALA A 50 0.39 7.67 0.85
C ALA A 50 0.06 6.30 1.45
N VAL A 51 -1.23 5.94 1.57
CA VAL A 51 -1.66 4.62 2.05
C VAL A 51 -1.24 3.50 1.09
N LEU A 52 -1.36 3.72 -0.23
CA LEU A 52 -0.89 2.77 -1.24
C LEU A 52 0.62 2.53 -1.14
N LEU A 53 1.41 3.59 -0.95
CA LEU A 53 2.86 3.50 -0.78
C LEU A 53 3.23 2.75 0.51
N LEU A 54 2.52 3.00 1.60
CA LEU A 54 2.71 2.24 2.85
C LEU A 54 2.42 0.76 2.67
N ASN A 55 1.39 0.40 1.90
CA ASN A 55 1.10 -1.00 1.59
C ASN A 55 2.18 -1.63 0.70
N ALA A 56 2.65 -0.90 -0.32
CA ALA A 56 3.77 -1.35 -1.15
C ALA A 56 5.04 -1.61 -0.31
N TYR A 57 5.32 -0.74 0.66
CA TYR A 57 6.37 -0.97 1.65
C TYR A 57 6.12 -2.25 2.45
N TYR A 58 4.94 -2.41 3.05
CA TYR A 58 4.63 -3.58 3.89
C TYR A 58 4.75 -4.90 3.12
N CYS A 59 4.11 -5.00 1.95
CA CYS A 59 4.16 -6.21 1.13
C CYS A 59 5.57 -6.47 0.57
N GLY A 60 6.27 -5.42 0.12
CA GLY A 60 7.63 -5.54 -0.40
C GLY A 60 8.63 -5.92 0.69
N HIS A 61 8.49 -5.34 1.88
CA HIS A 61 9.32 -5.67 3.04
C HIS A 61 9.12 -7.12 3.46
N ASN A 62 7.88 -7.57 3.66
CA ASN A 62 7.61 -8.96 4.01
C ASN A 62 8.13 -9.92 2.93
N GLY A 63 7.89 -9.61 1.65
CA GLY A 63 8.36 -10.45 0.54
C GLY A 63 9.88 -10.57 0.43
N ILE A 64 10.65 -9.61 0.94
CA ILE A 64 12.11 -9.70 1.02
C ILE A 64 12.53 -10.71 2.08
N TYR A 65 11.87 -10.71 3.25
CA TYR A 65 12.24 -11.55 4.38
C TYR A 65 11.72 -12.98 4.22
N ASP A 66 10.55 -13.14 3.60
CA ASP A 66 9.94 -14.44 3.33
C ASP A 66 10.45 -15.06 2.02
N ALA A 67 11.33 -14.41 1.27
CA ALA A 67 11.76 -14.83 -0.07
C ALA A 67 12.21 -16.30 -0.14
N ASP A 68 12.97 -16.79 0.84
CA ASP A 68 13.45 -18.17 0.87
C ASP A 68 12.33 -19.18 1.17
N ILE A 69 11.40 -18.80 2.06
CA ILE A 69 10.25 -19.62 2.46
C ILE A 69 9.24 -19.69 1.32
N ASP A 70 8.99 -18.55 0.68
CA ASP A 70 8.06 -18.38 -0.42
C ASP A 70 8.57 -19.00 -1.72
N ARG A 71 9.87 -19.29 -1.88
CA ARG A 71 10.33 -20.12 -3.01
C ARG A 71 9.74 -21.53 -3.01
N VAL A 72 9.44 -22.07 -1.83
CA VAL A 72 8.84 -23.40 -1.69
C VAL A 72 7.30 -23.30 -1.69
N ASN A 73 6.76 -22.37 -0.90
CA ASN A 73 5.32 -22.29 -0.67
C ASN A 73 4.57 -21.48 -1.74
N LYS A 74 5.24 -20.47 -2.31
CA LYS A 74 4.66 -19.40 -3.12
C LYS A 74 5.54 -19.00 -4.32
N PRO A 75 5.90 -19.97 -5.19
CA PRO A 75 6.93 -19.78 -6.22
C PRO A 75 6.54 -18.76 -7.31
N ASP A 76 5.26 -18.39 -7.41
CA ASP A 76 4.72 -17.42 -8.35
C ASP A 76 4.86 -15.95 -7.90
N LEU A 77 5.40 -15.71 -6.69
CA LEU A 77 5.64 -14.35 -6.21
C LEU A 77 6.87 -13.72 -6.90
N PRO A 78 6.86 -12.40 -7.18
CA PRO A 78 7.90 -11.76 -7.99
C PRO A 78 9.34 -11.96 -7.50
N ILE A 79 9.55 -11.96 -6.17
CA ILE A 79 10.89 -12.13 -5.56
C ILE A 79 11.29 -13.61 -5.56
N SER A 80 10.33 -14.51 -5.33
CA SER A 80 10.53 -15.95 -5.27
C SER A 80 10.74 -16.57 -6.64
N SER A 81 10.03 -16.07 -7.66
CA SER A 81 10.16 -16.47 -9.08
C SER A 81 11.45 -15.95 -9.72
N GLY A 82 12.06 -14.92 -9.13
CA GLY A 82 13.23 -14.24 -9.68
C GLY A 82 12.91 -13.13 -10.69
N ASP A 83 11.63 -12.83 -10.95
CA ASP A 83 11.21 -11.73 -11.82
C ASP A 83 11.61 -10.36 -11.26
N LEU A 84 11.72 -10.25 -9.93
CA LEU A 84 12.19 -9.08 -9.20
C LEU A 84 13.39 -9.45 -8.34
N SER A 85 14.55 -8.85 -8.62
CA SER A 85 15.75 -9.08 -7.79
C SER A 85 15.59 -8.47 -6.39
N LEU A 86 16.27 -9.05 -5.40
CA LEU A 86 16.30 -8.50 -4.03
C LEU A 86 16.77 -7.04 -3.98
N LYS A 87 17.72 -6.65 -4.85
CA LYS A 87 18.18 -5.25 -4.94
C LYS A 87 17.07 -4.31 -5.41
N GLN A 88 16.32 -4.71 -6.44
CA GLN A 88 15.18 -3.94 -6.93
C GLN A 88 14.06 -3.88 -5.89
N ALA A 89 13.80 -4.98 -5.18
CA ALA A 89 12.81 -5.01 -4.10
C ALA A 89 13.17 -4.00 -3.00
N TRP A 90 14.41 -4.00 -2.51
CA TRP A 90 14.88 -3.02 -1.51
C TRP A 90 14.77 -1.58 -2.01
N PHE A 91 15.15 -1.31 -3.26
CA PHE A 91 15.01 0.00 -3.86
C PHE A 91 13.54 0.47 -3.85
N LEU A 92 12.61 -0.37 -4.28
CA LEU A 92 11.18 -0.05 -4.30
C LEU A 92 10.60 0.19 -2.90
N VAL A 93 11.00 -0.63 -1.92
CA VAL A 93 10.55 -0.52 -0.52
C VAL A 93 11.03 0.80 0.11
N ILE A 94 12.30 1.17 -0.09
CA ILE A 94 12.85 2.45 0.40
C ILE A 94 12.18 3.62 -0.32
N PHE A 95 12.04 3.55 -1.64
CA PHE A 95 11.38 4.58 -2.43
C PHE A 95 9.93 4.81 -1.98
N ALA A 96 9.19 3.74 -1.68
CA ALA A 96 7.80 3.81 -1.23
C ALA A 96 7.67 4.55 0.11
N VAL A 97 8.52 4.23 1.09
CA VAL A 97 8.51 4.91 2.40
C VAL A 97 8.88 6.38 2.25
N LEU A 98 9.97 6.69 1.55
CA LEU A 98 10.41 8.08 1.36
C LEU A 98 9.34 8.92 0.66
N SER A 99 8.70 8.36 -0.38
CA SER A 99 7.63 9.04 -1.10
C SER A 99 6.40 9.23 -0.23
N GLY A 100 6.01 8.23 0.56
CA GLY A 100 4.88 8.32 1.48
C GLY A 100 5.09 9.38 2.56
N LEU A 101 6.27 9.39 3.19
CA LEU A 101 6.66 10.41 4.18
C LEU A 101 6.71 11.81 3.56
N LEU A 102 7.21 11.95 2.33
CA LEU A 102 7.23 13.22 1.62
C LEU A 102 5.80 13.75 1.39
N ILE A 103 4.88 12.89 0.95
CA ILE A 103 3.47 13.27 0.74
C ILE A 103 2.83 13.74 2.06
N LEU A 104 3.00 12.98 3.15
CA LEU A 104 2.48 13.36 4.46
C LEU A 104 3.05 14.71 4.91
N ARG A 105 4.36 14.93 4.71
CA ARG A 105 5.01 16.18 5.05
C ARG A 105 4.47 17.36 4.23
N LEU A 106 4.28 17.19 2.93
CA LEU A 106 3.73 18.22 2.04
C LEU A 106 2.26 18.55 2.34
N MET A 107 1.52 17.58 2.89
CA MET A 107 0.12 17.77 3.29
C MET A 107 -0.05 18.53 4.60
N ASN A 108 1.04 18.92 5.30
CA ASN A 108 1.01 19.36 6.69
C ASN A 108 0.20 18.38 7.56
N ALA A 109 0.35 17.07 7.32
CA ALA A 109 -0.14 16.09 8.27
C ALA A 109 0.77 16.20 9.49
N ASP A 110 0.29 16.84 10.55
CA ASP A 110 1.02 16.87 11.81
C ASP A 110 1.31 15.43 12.23
N LEU A 111 2.57 15.14 12.54
CA LEU A 111 2.87 13.87 13.21
C LEU A 111 2.09 13.88 14.52
N ILE A 112 1.34 12.80 14.76
CA ILE A 112 0.77 12.54 16.08
C ILE A 112 1.96 12.15 16.97
N THR A 113 2.67 13.16 17.49
CA THR A 113 3.55 13.06 18.67
C THR A 113 2.75 13.33 19.92
#